data_AF-A0A9N9PD68-F1
#
_entry.id   AF-A0A9N9PD68-F1
#
_cell.length_a   1.000
_cell.length_b   1.000
_cell.length_c   1.000
_cell.angle_alpha   90.00
_cell.angle_beta   90.00
_cell.angle_gamma   90.00
#
_symmetry.space_group_name_H-M   'P 1'
#
loop_
_entity.id
_entity.type
_entity.pdbx_description
1 polymer ?
#
loop_
_entity_poly.entity_id
_entity_poly.type
_entity_poly.pdbx_seq_one_letter_code
_entity_poly.pdbx_strand_id
1 'polypeptide(L)'
;FSMRAIARDMNIAHSTVVRLIKKATETGKIEDLKRSGRPRILTQEDEERKIELINSGECETATEVHSKFREYFNSKEKQKLWERVIEIWNEIGWNTINKLYESMSKRIAAIIEAKGGYTEY
;
A
#
# COMPACT_ATOMS: atom_id res chain seq x y z
N PHE A 1 -37.80 20.60 -7.06
CA PHE A 1 -37.51 21.57 -5.98
C PHE A 1 -36.05 22.03 -6.06
N SER A 2 -35.76 23.31 -5.87
CA SER A 2 -34.37 23.81 -5.85
C SER A 2 -33.72 23.54 -4.50
N MET A 3 -32.46 23.10 -4.48
CA MET A 3 -31.69 22.89 -3.24
C MET A 3 -31.62 24.15 -2.37
N ARG A 4 -31.62 25.33 -2.99
CA ARG A 4 -31.67 26.64 -2.30
C ARG A 4 -33.04 26.94 -1.68
N ALA A 5 -34.11 26.41 -2.24
CA ALA A 5 -35.44 26.56 -1.66
C ALA A 5 -35.56 25.70 -0.38
N ILE A 6 -35.11 24.44 -0.45
CA ILE A 6 -35.06 23.53 0.70
C ILE A 6 -34.19 24.09 1.83
N ALA A 7 -33.02 24.66 1.48
CA ALA A 7 -32.14 25.31 2.45
C ALA A 7 -32.78 26.47 3.20
N ARG A 8 -33.57 27.31 2.49
CA ARG A 8 -34.31 28.43 3.09
C ARG A 8 -35.43 27.94 4.01
N ASP A 9 -36.22 26.97 3.55
CA ASP A 9 -37.33 26.40 4.33
C ASP A 9 -36.83 25.70 5.60
N MET A 10 -35.69 25.02 5.52
CA MET A 10 -35.11 24.30 6.66
C MET A 10 -34.18 25.14 7.52
N ASN A 11 -33.89 26.39 7.14
CA ASN A 11 -32.90 27.27 7.79
C ASN A 11 -31.51 26.60 7.97
N ILE A 12 -31.05 25.90 6.94
CA ILE A 12 -29.76 25.21 6.91
C ILE A 12 -28.92 25.81 5.78
N ALA A 13 -27.59 25.87 5.95
CA ALA A 13 -26.70 26.30 4.88
C ALA A 13 -26.89 25.43 3.61
N HIS A 14 -26.97 26.09 2.45
CA HIS A 14 -27.08 25.42 1.15
C HIS A 14 -26.03 24.33 0.94
N SER A 15 -24.80 24.54 1.42
CA SER A 15 -23.70 23.58 1.33
C SER A 15 -23.98 22.28 2.10
N THR A 16 -24.71 22.33 3.20
CA THR A 16 -25.12 21.14 3.98
C THR A 16 -26.16 20.33 3.21
N VAL A 17 -27.14 20.98 2.59
CA VAL A 17 -28.14 20.31 1.73
C VAL A 17 -27.46 19.61 0.56
N VAL A 18 -26.50 20.28 -0.10
CA VAL A 18 -25.71 19.69 -1.19
C VAL A 18 -24.88 18.49 -0.69
N ARG A 19 -24.20 18.61 0.44
CA ARG A 19 -23.39 17.52 1.02
C ARG A 19 -24.25 16.31 1.41
N LEU A 20 -25.42 16.54 1.99
CA LEU A 20 -26.36 15.49 2.37
C LEU A 20 -26.93 14.77 1.15
N ILE A 21 -27.33 15.51 0.10
CA ILE A 21 -27.81 14.91 -1.15
C ILE A 21 -26.70 14.09 -1.80
N LYS A 22 -25.48 14.64 -1.91
CA LYS A 22 -24.32 13.92 -2.47
C LYS A 22 -24.04 12.62 -1.70
N LYS A 23 -24.01 12.69 -0.37
CA LYS A 23 -23.85 11.51 0.50
C LYS A 23 -24.97 10.49 0.28
N ALA A 24 -26.23 10.94 0.22
CA ALA A 24 -27.38 10.07 0.00
C ALA A 24 -27.34 9.38 -1.37
N THR A 25 -26.91 10.08 -2.44
CA THR A 25 -26.77 9.50 -3.78
C THR A 25 -25.62 8.50 -3.88
N GLU A 26 -24.50 8.75 -3.20
CA GLU A 26 -23.29 7.92 -3.30
C GLU A 26 -23.33 6.71 -2.35
N THR A 27 -23.82 6.88 -1.12
CA THR A 27 -23.81 5.82 -0.09
C THR A 27 -25.19 5.25 0.26
N GLY A 28 -26.28 5.83 -0.24
CA GLY A 28 -27.65 5.38 0.05
C GLY A 28 -28.10 5.58 1.51
N LYS A 29 -27.25 6.16 2.37
CA LYS A 29 -27.49 6.38 3.80
C LYS A 29 -27.29 7.86 4.16
N ILE A 30 -28.18 8.39 5.00
CA ILE A 30 -28.12 9.79 5.47
C ILE A 30 -27.44 9.87 6.86
N GLU A 31 -27.47 8.77 7.61
CA GLU A 31 -26.92 8.64 8.96
C GLU A 31 -25.42 8.98 9.04
N ASP A 32 -24.99 9.62 10.13
CA ASP A 32 -23.58 9.90 10.36
C ASP A 32 -22.78 8.61 10.52
N LEU A 33 -21.71 8.49 9.73
CA LEU A 33 -20.80 7.37 9.88
C LEU A 33 -20.03 7.51 11.18
N LYS A 34 -19.84 6.39 11.88
CA LYS A 34 -18.88 6.31 12.99
C LYS A 34 -17.52 6.78 12.48
N ARG A 35 -16.88 7.70 13.21
CA ARG A 35 -15.54 8.20 12.88
C ARG A 35 -14.58 7.01 12.78
N SER A 36 -13.83 6.93 11.68
CA SER A 36 -13.01 5.76 11.34
C SER A 36 -11.80 5.53 12.25
N GLY A 37 -11.36 6.55 13.00
CA GLY A 37 -10.20 6.44 13.88
C GLY A 37 -8.89 6.08 13.16
N ARG A 38 -7.82 5.84 13.92
CA ARG A 38 -6.56 5.33 13.38
C ARG A 38 -6.71 3.83 13.10
N PRO A 39 -6.30 3.34 11.91
CA PRO A 39 -6.34 1.92 11.62
C PRO A 39 -5.47 1.12 12.61
N ARG A 40 -5.90 -0.11 12.92
CA ARG A 40 -5.12 -1.04 13.74
C ARG A 40 -3.85 -1.48 13.00
N ILE A 41 -2.76 -1.61 13.75
CA ILE A 41 -1.47 -2.09 13.22
C ILE A 41 -1.48 -3.62 13.06
N LEU A 42 -2.22 -4.33 13.91
CA LEU A 42 -2.35 -5.78 13.87
C LEU A 42 -3.59 -6.16 13.07
N THR A 43 -3.41 -7.13 12.17
CA THR A 43 -4.53 -7.81 11.52
C THR A 43 -5.13 -8.85 12.48
N GLN A 44 -6.33 -9.35 12.18
CA GLN A 44 -6.98 -10.39 13.00
C GLN A 44 -6.11 -11.65 13.08
N GLU A 45 -5.51 -12.08 11.96
CA GLU A 45 -4.59 -13.21 11.91
C GLU A 45 -3.35 -13.00 12.81
N ASP A 46 -2.81 -11.78 12.81
CA ASP A 46 -1.64 -11.43 13.61
C ASP A 46 -1.97 -11.40 15.12
N GLU A 47 -3.21 -11.05 15.48
CA GLU A 47 -3.71 -11.14 16.86
C GLU A 47 -3.89 -12.61 17.29
N GLU A 48 -4.52 -13.44 16.46
CA GLU A 48 -4.72 -14.87 16.71
C GLU A 48 -3.39 -15.60 16.89
N ARG A 49 -2.38 -15.29 16.07
CA ARG A 49 -1.05 -15.90 16.19
C ARG A 49 -0.33 -15.53 17.49
N LYS A 50 -0.51 -14.31 17.99
CA LYS A 50 0.02 -13.94 19.31
C LYS A 50 -0.67 -14.72 20.42
N ILE A 51 -1.98 -14.91 20.32
CA ILE A 51 -2.73 -15.74 21.27
C ILE A 51 -2.24 -17.18 21.22
N GLU A 52 -1.98 -17.72 20.03
CA GLU A 52 -1.38 -19.05 19.85
C GLU A 52 0.01 -19.16 20.51
N LEU A 53 0.90 -18.18 20.29
CA LEU A 53 2.21 -18.15 20.92
C LEU A 53 2.11 -18.14 22.46
N ILE A 54 1.13 -17.42 23.02
CA ILE A 54 0.87 -17.41 24.46
C ILE A 54 0.33 -18.78 24.92
N ASN A 55 -0.67 -19.32 24.23
CA ASN A 55 -1.34 -20.56 24.60
C ASN A 55 -0.45 -21.81 24.42
N SER A 56 0.51 -21.75 23.50
CA SER A 56 1.49 -22.82 23.28
C SER A 56 2.39 -23.08 24.50
N GLY A 57 2.45 -22.13 25.44
CA GLY A 57 3.33 -22.21 26.61
C GLY A 57 4.82 -22.03 26.26
N GLU A 58 5.16 -21.76 25.01
CA GLU A 58 6.54 -21.54 24.59
C GLU A 58 7.08 -20.14 24.90
N CYS A 59 6.24 -19.27 25.47
CA CYS A 59 6.62 -17.93 25.89
C CYS A 59 6.20 -17.74 27.34
N GLU A 60 7.15 -17.41 28.20
CA GLU A 60 6.90 -17.12 29.61
C GLU A 60 6.59 -15.62 29.81
N THR A 61 7.13 -14.77 28.93
CA THR A 61 7.02 -13.32 29.04
C THR A 61 6.44 -12.65 27.79
N ALA A 62 5.81 -11.48 27.97
CA ALA A 62 5.30 -10.67 26.86
C ALA A 62 6.40 -10.21 25.88
N THR A 63 7.63 -10.09 26.37
CA THR A 63 8.82 -9.77 25.58
C THR A 63 9.22 -10.91 24.63
N GLU A 64 9.14 -12.16 25.08
CA GLU A 64 9.38 -13.33 24.24
C GLU A 64 8.33 -13.44 23.13
N VAL A 65 7.05 -13.23 23.49
CA VAL A 65 5.96 -13.17 22.50
C VAL A 65 6.26 -12.10 21.46
N HIS A 66 6.73 -10.93 21.88
CA HIS A 66 7.08 -9.85 20.95
C HIS A 66 8.26 -10.21 20.05
N SER A 67 9.32 -10.82 20.59
CA SER A 67 10.50 -11.21 19.82
C SER A 67 10.17 -12.25 18.76
N LYS A 68 9.51 -13.34 19.17
CA LYS A 68 9.08 -14.40 18.25
C LYS A 68 8.10 -13.88 17.20
N PHE A 69 7.13 -13.07 17.62
CA PHE A 69 6.20 -12.45 16.68
C PHE A 69 6.92 -11.53 15.69
N ARG A 70 7.94 -10.78 16.13
CA ARG A 70 8.73 -9.90 15.27
C ARG A 70 9.57 -10.68 14.26
N GLU A 71 10.17 -11.80 14.64
CA GLU A 71 10.90 -12.68 13.72
C GLU A 71 9.97 -13.23 12.63
N TYR A 72 8.80 -13.74 13.03
CA TYR A 72 7.76 -14.18 12.10
C TYR A 72 7.32 -13.04 11.17
N PHE A 73 7.03 -11.87 11.72
CA PHE A 73 6.57 -10.71 10.97
C PHE A 73 7.60 -10.26 9.93
N ASN A 74 8.89 -10.19 10.32
CA ASN A 74 9.99 -9.86 9.40
C ASN A 74 10.09 -10.86 8.24
N SER A 75 9.89 -12.16 8.51
CA SER A 75 9.87 -13.19 7.47
C SER A 75 8.72 -12.97 6.47
N LYS A 76 7.50 -12.72 6.99
CA LYS A 76 6.30 -12.42 6.19
C LYS A 76 6.49 -11.15 5.34
N GLU A 77 7.04 -10.08 5.90
CA GLU A 77 7.33 -8.85 5.17
C GLU A 77 8.38 -9.05 4.08
N LYS A 78 9.44 -9.80 4.37
CA LYS A 78 10.46 -10.15 3.38
C LYS A 78 9.87 -10.94 2.20
N GLN A 79 8.99 -11.88 2.48
CA GLN A 79 8.30 -12.63 1.43
C GLN A 79 7.43 -11.71 0.57
N LYS A 80 6.62 -10.86 1.18
CA LYS A 80 5.78 -9.88 0.47
C LYS A 80 6.62 -8.93 -0.40
N LEU A 81 7.77 -8.49 0.11
CA LEU A 81 8.71 -7.69 -0.66
C LEU A 81 9.22 -8.45 -1.88
N TRP A 82 9.55 -9.73 -1.71
CA TRP A 82 10.03 -10.57 -2.80
C TRP A 82 8.98 -10.83 -3.88
N GLU A 83 7.74 -11.08 -3.46
CA GLU A 83 6.58 -11.20 -4.37
C GLU A 83 6.43 -9.93 -5.22
N ARG A 84 6.54 -8.75 -4.60
CA ARG A 84 6.48 -7.47 -5.31
C ARG A 84 7.64 -7.27 -6.29
N VAL A 85 8.85 -7.73 -5.94
CA VAL A 85 10.00 -7.68 -6.87
C VAL A 85 9.75 -8.58 -8.08
N ILE A 86 9.23 -9.79 -7.89
CA ILE A 86 8.89 -10.71 -8.98
C ILE A 86 7.81 -10.11 -9.89
N GLU A 87 6.78 -9.50 -9.30
CA GLU A 87 5.71 -8.84 -10.05
C GLU A 87 6.28 -7.75 -10.97
N ILE A 88 7.08 -6.84 -10.42
CA ILE A 88 7.74 -5.78 -11.19
C ILE A 88 8.68 -6.38 -12.25
N TRP A 89 9.43 -7.42 -11.90
CA TRP A 89 10.33 -8.10 -12.84
C TRP A 89 9.56 -8.65 -14.05
N ASN A 90 8.40 -9.26 -13.82
CA ASN A 90 7.55 -9.80 -14.88
C ASN A 90 6.88 -8.70 -15.73
N GLU A 91 6.68 -7.50 -15.18
CA GLU A 91 6.23 -6.33 -15.93
C GLU A 91 7.31 -5.73 -16.84
N ILE A 92 8.59 -6.09 -16.65
CA ILE A 92 9.66 -5.63 -17.54
C ILE A 92 9.47 -6.28 -18.92
N GLY A 93 8.88 -5.51 -19.82
CA GLY A 93 8.62 -5.95 -21.19
C GLY A 93 9.90 -6.23 -21.97
N TRP A 94 9.81 -7.18 -22.91
CA TRP A 94 10.91 -7.61 -23.77
C TRP A 94 11.59 -6.47 -24.53
N ASN A 95 10.83 -5.43 -24.89
CA ASN A 95 11.35 -4.22 -25.54
C ASN A 95 12.41 -3.48 -24.69
N THR A 96 12.24 -3.44 -23.37
CA THR A 96 13.20 -2.81 -22.46
C THR A 96 14.49 -3.62 -22.41
N ILE A 97 14.38 -4.94 -22.33
CA ILE A 97 15.51 -5.88 -22.32
C ILE A 97 16.27 -5.80 -23.66
N ASN A 98 15.56 -5.82 -24.79
CA ASN A 98 16.17 -5.70 -26.11
C ASN A 98 16.89 -4.37 -26.29
N LYS A 99 16.29 -3.24 -25.87
CA LYS A 99 16.96 -1.94 -25.92
C LYS A 99 18.26 -1.94 -25.11
N LEU A 100 18.24 -2.54 -23.91
CA LEU A 100 19.44 -2.67 -23.08
C LEU A 100 20.50 -3.53 -23.78
N TYR A 101 20.11 -4.71 -24.29
CA TYR A 101 20.98 -5.63 -25.01
C TYR A 101 21.62 -4.99 -26.25
N GLU A 102 20.81 -4.37 -27.12
CA GLU A 102 21.28 -3.69 -28.33
C GLU A 102 22.21 -2.51 -28.00
N SER A 103 21.99 -1.83 -26.86
CA SER A 103 22.86 -0.75 -26.41
C SER A 103 24.21 -1.23 -25.89
N MET A 104 24.34 -2.49 -25.42
CA MET A 104 25.59 -2.99 -24.85
C MET A 104 26.74 -2.96 -25.85
N SER A 105 26.52 -3.39 -27.10
CA SER A 105 27.56 -3.38 -28.12
C SER A 105 28.07 -1.96 -28.40
N LYS A 106 27.16 -0.97 -28.40
CA LYS A 106 27.52 0.45 -28.56
C LYS A 106 28.30 0.99 -27.37
N ARG A 107 27.90 0.64 -26.14
CA ARG A 107 28.61 1.01 -24.90
C ARG A 107 30.01 0.41 -24.86
N ILE A 108 30.16 -0.87 -25.21
CA ILE A 108 31.46 -1.56 -25.27
C ILE A 108 32.37 -0.91 -26.32
N ALA A 109 31.84 -0.59 -27.51
CA ALA A 109 32.60 0.11 -28.54
C ALA A 109 33.09 1.48 -28.05
N ALA A 110 32.22 2.25 -27.38
CA ALA A 110 32.58 3.54 -26.80
C ALA A 110 33.68 3.42 -25.74
N ILE A 111 33.62 2.38 -24.89
CA ILE A 111 34.66 2.10 -23.88
C ILE A 111 36.00 1.73 -24.54
N ILE A 112 35.97 0.91 -25.60
CA ILE A 112 37.19 0.54 -26.34
C ILE A 112 37.82 1.77 -26.99
N GLU A 113 37.01 2.63 -27.62
CA GLU A 113 37.45 3.88 -28.23
C GLU A 113 38.05 4.84 -27.20
N ALA A 114 37.40 4.97 -26.04
CA ALA A 114 37.90 5.73 -24.90
C ALA A 114 39.09 5.07 -24.19
N LYS A 115 39.53 3.88 -24.62
CA LYS A 115 40.58 3.05 -23.99
C LYS A 115 40.33 2.81 -22.50
N GLY A 116 39.07 2.55 -22.14
CA GLY A 116 38.64 2.40 -20.75
C GLY A 116 38.36 3.70 -20.02
N GLY A 117 38.47 4.85 -20.68
CA GLY A 117 38.13 6.17 -20.15
C GLY A 117 36.62 6.45 -20.11
N TYR A 118 36.27 7.66 -19.70
CA TYR A 118 34.89 8.12 -19.57
C TYR A 118 34.15 8.12 -20.93
N THR A 119 32.91 7.64 -20.93
CA THR A 119 32.00 7.66 -22.09
C THR A 119 30.72 8.42 -21.75
N GLU A 120 30.06 9.03 -22.73
CA GLU A 120 28.77 9.74 -22.52
C GLU A 120 27.57 8.81 -22.24
N TYR A 121 27.77 7.49 -22.27
CA TYR A 121 26.78 6.45 -21.99
C TYR A 121 26.58 6.11 -20.51
#